data_AF-A1IHM1-F1
#
_entry.id   AF-A1IHM1-F1
#
_cell.length_a   1.000
_cell.length_b   1.000
_cell.length_c   1.000
_cell.angle_alpha   90.00
_cell.angle_beta   90.00
_cell.angle_gamma   90.00
#
_symmetry.space_group_name_H-M   'P 1'
#
loop_
_entity.id
_entity.type
_entity.pdbx_description
1 polymer ?
#
loop_
_entity_poly.entity_id
_entity_poly.type
_entity_poly.pdbx_seq_one_letter_code
_entity_poly.pdbx_strand_id
1 'polypeptide(L)'
;MASYLFFHPKPACDTYGDMNIYHDKFGNNEDPYVWSERFLHSFCKITDYAYSKSTQKDIIFWISINKEGNNLKYLCDLVFKIEKWDFWYKTFSEQKDAIATNKELTINDAVVEGDEEAYEYHYSWINRGEHKWEPTYRRRRLTLKADPVLSFQPQNRQGNLLDVTELLKTIVNFNVEKSPAKSGTSYKAFELEEEQASKLYEEIKRLSFIRLKGRDLKNLRRNFS
;
A
#
# COMPACT_ATOMS: atom_id res chain seq x y z
N MET A 1 -0.31 14.03 11.62
CA MET A 1 -0.41 12.60 11.31
C MET A 1 -1.28 12.48 10.07
N ALA A 2 -0.94 11.57 9.17
CA ALA A 2 -1.61 11.31 7.90
C ALA A 2 -1.88 9.80 7.80
N SER A 3 -2.85 9.31 8.55
CA SER A 3 -3.25 7.90 8.55
C SER A 3 -4.54 7.70 7.77
N TYR A 4 -4.65 6.59 7.04
CA TYR A 4 -5.74 6.40 6.09
C TYR A 4 -6.19 4.95 5.98
N LEU A 5 -7.47 4.75 5.61
CA LEU A 5 -7.96 3.53 5.00
C LEU A 5 -7.88 3.69 3.47
N PHE A 6 -7.11 2.81 2.82
CA PHE A 6 -6.96 2.77 1.37
C PHE A 6 -7.77 1.60 0.83
N PHE A 7 -8.95 1.89 0.27
CA PHE A 7 -9.87 0.85 -0.18
C PHE A 7 -9.59 0.35 -1.60
N HIS A 8 -9.57 -0.95 -1.83
CA HIS A 8 -9.40 -1.51 -3.17
C HIS A 8 -10.31 -2.73 -3.39
N PRO A 9 -10.48 -3.19 -4.64
CA PRO A 9 -11.12 -4.47 -4.92
C PRO A 9 -10.35 -5.63 -4.27
N LYS A 10 -11.01 -6.77 -4.14
CA LYS A 10 -10.41 -8.02 -3.63
C LYS A 10 -9.03 -8.30 -4.25
N PRO A 11 -8.02 -8.65 -3.46
CA PRO A 11 -6.67 -8.87 -3.95
C PRO A 11 -6.57 -10.21 -4.69
N ALA A 12 -5.48 -10.41 -5.42
CA ALA A 12 -5.02 -11.74 -5.78
C ALA A 12 -4.50 -12.48 -4.53
N CYS A 13 -4.43 -13.80 -4.62
CA CYS A 13 -3.87 -14.64 -3.58
C CYS A 13 -3.14 -15.80 -4.24
N ASP A 14 -1.86 -15.93 -3.93
CA ASP A 14 -1.04 -17.06 -4.34
C ASP A 14 -0.58 -17.83 -3.10
N THR A 15 -0.45 -19.14 -3.25
CA THR A 15 -0.04 -20.04 -2.17
C THR A 15 1.38 -20.53 -2.42
N TYR A 16 2.26 -20.29 -1.45
CA TYR A 16 3.66 -20.69 -1.47
C TYR A 16 3.93 -21.62 -0.29
N GLY A 17 3.98 -22.93 -0.55
CA GLY A 17 3.96 -23.94 0.51
C GLY A 17 2.62 -23.88 1.26
N ASP A 18 2.68 -23.69 2.59
CA ASP A 18 1.50 -23.57 3.45
C ASP A 18 1.10 -22.11 3.73
N MET A 19 1.71 -21.15 3.05
CA MET A 19 1.47 -19.71 3.25
C MET A 19 0.68 -19.11 2.09
N ASN A 20 -0.40 -18.42 2.40
CA ASN A 20 -1.12 -17.58 1.45
C ASN A 20 -0.52 -16.18 1.46
N ILE A 21 -0.32 -15.60 0.28
CA ILE A 21 0.19 -14.26 0.11
C ILE A 21 -0.80 -13.47 -0.71
N TYR A 22 -1.20 -12.32 -0.19
CA TYR A 22 -2.16 -11.44 -0.82
C TYR A 22 -1.43 -10.29 -1.50
N HIS A 23 -1.78 -9.99 -2.73
CA HIS A 23 -1.12 -8.93 -3.49
C HIS A 23 -2.05 -8.42 -4.59
N ASP A 24 -1.69 -7.31 -5.21
CA ASP A 24 -2.33 -6.91 -6.45
C ASP A 24 -1.98 -7.90 -7.57
N LYS A 25 -2.89 -8.08 -8.54
CA LYS A 25 -2.68 -9.05 -9.64
C LYS A 25 -1.37 -8.76 -10.38
N PHE A 26 -0.59 -9.82 -10.60
CA PHE A 26 0.64 -9.77 -11.40
C PHE A 26 0.36 -9.33 -12.85
N GLY A 27 1.38 -8.70 -13.47
CA GLY A 27 1.32 -8.20 -14.84
C GLY A 27 1.00 -6.71 -14.97
N ASN A 28 0.91 -5.98 -13.85
CA ASN A 28 0.80 -4.52 -13.76
C ASN A 28 1.72 -4.01 -12.64
N ASN A 29 1.71 -2.69 -12.39
CA ASN A 29 2.32 -2.09 -11.21
C ASN A 29 1.77 -2.74 -9.92
N GLU A 30 2.64 -3.38 -9.15
CA GLU A 30 2.32 -3.93 -7.83
C GLU A 30 2.40 -2.82 -6.78
N ASP A 31 1.24 -2.37 -6.28
CA ASP A 31 1.19 -1.22 -5.37
C ASP A 31 0.06 -1.34 -4.32
N PRO A 32 0.36 -1.81 -3.09
CA PRO A 32 1.68 -1.84 -2.49
C PRO A 32 2.56 -2.98 -3.03
N TYR A 33 3.85 -2.72 -3.22
CA TYR A 33 4.83 -3.75 -3.57
C TYR A 33 5.22 -4.52 -2.30
N VAL A 34 4.99 -5.83 -2.31
CA VAL A 34 5.09 -6.67 -1.10
C VAL A 34 6.37 -7.51 -1.01
N TRP A 35 7.12 -7.62 -2.11
CA TRP A 35 8.28 -8.52 -2.23
C TRP A 35 9.62 -7.87 -1.89
N SER A 36 9.59 -6.77 -1.15
CA SER A 36 10.76 -6.04 -0.65
C SER A 36 10.84 -6.10 0.86
N GLU A 37 12.04 -5.90 1.43
CA GLU A 37 12.21 -5.88 2.90
C GLU A 37 11.26 -4.89 3.58
N ARG A 38 11.11 -3.72 2.97
CA ARG A 38 10.08 -2.73 3.30
C ARG A 38 9.02 -2.75 2.22
N PHE A 39 7.76 -2.84 2.58
CA PHE A 39 6.68 -2.62 1.61
C PHE A 39 6.81 -1.22 0.99
N LEU A 40 6.51 -1.10 -0.30
CA LEU A 40 6.63 0.15 -1.04
C LEU A 40 5.26 0.62 -1.52
N HIS A 41 5.03 1.94 -1.52
CA HIS A 41 3.84 2.54 -2.11
C HIS A 41 4.15 3.80 -2.93
N SER A 42 3.84 3.84 -4.23
CA SER A 42 4.26 4.94 -5.12
C SER A 42 3.20 5.49 -6.09
N PHE A 43 2.09 4.80 -6.32
CA PHE A 43 1.18 5.08 -7.44
C PHE A 43 -0.29 5.16 -7.00
N CYS A 44 -0.94 4.02 -6.73
CA CYS A 44 -2.37 3.88 -6.46
C CYS A 44 -2.79 4.63 -5.18
N LYS A 45 -3.47 5.78 -5.32
CA LYS A 45 -3.88 6.65 -4.21
C LYS A 45 -2.75 7.39 -3.49
N ILE A 46 -1.53 7.40 -4.05
CA ILE A 46 -0.43 8.15 -3.45
C ILE A 46 -0.74 9.65 -3.33
N THR A 47 -1.58 10.16 -4.24
CA THR A 47 -2.06 11.54 -4.24
C THR A 47 -3.03 11.85 -3.11
N ASP A 48 -3.63 10.84 -2.47
CA ASP A 48 -4.49 11.04 -1.31
C ASP A 48 -3.66 11.21 -0.03
N TYR A 49 -2.43 10.67 -0.01
CA TYR A 49 -1.53 10.84 1.12
C TYR A 49 -1.04 12.30 1.25
N ALA A 50 -1.35 12.92 2.38
CA ALA A 50 -0.93 14.29 2.66
C ALA A 50 0.45 14.33 3.34
N TYR A 51 1.51 14.19 2.55
CA TYR A 51 2.90 14.29 3.04
C TYR A 51 3.24 15.63 3.73
N SER A 52 2.43 16.68 3.61
CA SER A 52 2.63 17.96 4.32
C SER A 52 2.29 17.89 5.82
N LYS A 53 1.54 16.87 6.25
CA LYS A 53 1.16 16.65 7.65
C LYS A 53 1.67 15.31 8.20
N SER A 54 2.60 14.68 7.46
CA SER A 54 3.10 13.34 7.78
C SER A 54 3.93 13.33 9.04
N THR A 55 3.87 12.22 9.76
CA THR A 55 4.72 11.95 10.92
C THR A 55 5.20 10.50 10.90
N GLN A 56 6.20 10.16 11.71
CA GLN A 56 6.63 8.76 11.89
C GLN A 56 5.56 7.85 12.54
N LYS A 57 4.40 8.41 12.91
CA LYS A 57 3.26 7.65 13.45
C LYS A 57 2.24 7.27 12.39
N ASP A 58 2.40 7.72 11.15
CA ASP A 58 1.42 7.49 10.09
C ASP A 58 1.25 5.99 9.77
N ILE A 59 0.00 5.58 9.56
CA ILE A 59 -0.36 4.22 9.22
C ILE A 59 -1.37 4.25 8.08
N ILE A 60 -1.09 3.50 7.02
CA ILE A 60 -2.03 3.22 5.95
C ILE A 60 -2.52 1.78 6.14
N PHE A 61 -3.84 1.61 6.20
CA PHE A 61 -4.48 0.30 6.18
C PHE A 61 -5.00 0.05 4.77
N TRP A 62 -4.43 -0.92 4.08
CA TRP A 62 -4.97 -1.41 2.82
C TRP A 62 -6.13 -2.33 3.10
N ILE A 63 -7.30 -1.94 2.59
CA ILE A 63 -8.57 -2.60 2.87
C ILE A 63 -9.22 -3.04 1.57
N SER A 64 -9.35 -4.34 1.40
CA SER A 64 -10.07 -4.94 0.30
C SER A 64 -11.54 -5.07 0.59
N ILE A 65 -12.35 -4.73 -0.41
CA ILE A 65 -13.80 -4.85 -0.34
C ILE A 65 -14.22 -6.13 -1.04
N ASN A 66 -14.83 -7.04 -0.28
CA ASN A 66 -15.45 -8.24 -0.81
C ASN A 66 -16.98 -8.10 -0.72
N LYS A 67 -17.68 -8.27 -1.84
CA LYS A 67 -19.14 -8.20 -1.90
C LYS A 67 -19.71 -9.61 -1.96
N GLU A 68 -20.41 -10.01 -0.89
CA GLU A 68 -21.09 -11.30 -0.78
C GLU A 68 -22.60 -11.07 -0.77
N GLY A 69 -23.24 -11.16 -1.93
CA GLY A 69 -24.64 -10.78 -2.10
C GLY A 69 -24.85 -9.29 -1.84
N ASN A 70 -25.66 -8.95 -0.83
CA ASN A 70 -25.91 -7.58 -0.41
C ASN A 70 -24.97 -7.08 0.70
N ASN A 71 -24.12 -7.96 1.25
CA ASN A 71 -23.23 -7.61 2.34
C ASN A 71 -21.84 -7.23 1.81
N LEU A 72 -21.25 -6.20 2.42
CA LEU A 72 -19.87 -5.82 2.19
C LEU A 72 -19.01 -6.29 3.36
N LYS A 73 -17.94 -7.00 3.04
CA LYS A 73 -16.86 -7.32 3.98
C LYS A 73 -15.64 -6.50 3.65
N TYR A 74 -14.97 -6.03 4.69
CA TYR A 74 -13.74 -5.26 4.62
C TYR A 74 -12.63 -6.12 5.18
N LEU A 75 -11.71 -6.52 4.32
CA LEU A 75 -10.58 -7.37 4.67
C LEU A 75 -9.33 -6.51 4.76
N CYS A 76 -8.51 -6.67 5.79
CA CYS A 76 -7.25 -5.94 5.87
C CYS A 76 -6.14 -6.73 5.18
N ASP A 77 -5.64 -6.20 4.07
CA ASP A 77 -4.58 -6.82 3.27
C ASP A 77 -3.20 -6.51 3.83
N LEU A 78 -2.99 -5.25 4.21
CA LEU A 78 -1.71 -4.76 4.67
C LEU A 78 -1.87 -3.63 5.69
N VAL A 79 -1.16 -3.77 6.81
CA VAL A 79 -0.89 -2.69 7.75
C VAL A 79 0.46 -2.08 7.36
N PHE A 80 0.44 -0.87 6.80
CA PHE A 80 1.61 -0.15 6.30
C PHE A 80 1.93 0.99 7.26
N LYS A 81 2.83 0.76 8.21
CA LYS A 81 3.35 1.81 9.07
C LYS A 81 4.47 2.55 8.34
N ILE A 82 4.35 3.85 8.14
CA ILE A 82 5.30 4.59 7.32
C ILE A 82 6.58 4.87 8.11
N GLU A 83 7.73 4.42 7.60
CA GLU A 83 9.06 4.78 8.13
C GLU A 83 9.65 5.96 7.35
N LYS A 84 9.54 5.94 6.01
CA LYS A 84 10.13 6.95 5.12
C LYS A 84 9.19 7.33 3.99
N TRP A 85 9.39 8.54 3.46
CA TRP A 85 8.80 9.01 2.21
C TRP A 85 9.90 9.66 1.35
N ASP A 86 10.30 8.97 0.30
CA ASP A 86 11.42 9.39 -0.53
C ASP A 86 10.88 10.02 -1.82
N PHE A 87 11.22 11.28 -2.06
CA PHE A 87 10.91 11.92 -3.33
C PHE A 87 11.80 11.36 -4.43
N TRP A 88 11.22 11.11 -5.60
CA TRP A 88 11.95 10.55 -6.74
C TRP A 88 12.96 11.55 -7.32
N TYR A 89 12.62 12.84 -7.26
CA TYR A 89 13.42 13.95 -7.76
C TYR A 89 13.64 14.96 -6.65
N LYS A 90 14.75 15.70 -6.64
CA LYS A 90 15.08 16.62 -5.53
C LYS A 90 14.19 17.85 -5.53
N THR A 91 13.76 18.30 -6.71
CA THR A 91 12.92 19.51 -6.87
C THR A 91 11.73 19.28 -7.80
N PHE A 92 10.75 20.18 -7.75
CA PHE A 92 9.65 20.20 -8.72
C PHE A 92 10.12 20.47 -10.15
N SER A 93 11.18 21.27 -10.33
CA SER A 93 11.74 21.57 -11.65
C SER A 93 12.31 20.30 -12.27
N GLU A 94 13.16 19.59 -11.52
CA GLU A 94 13.74 18.32 -11.96
C GLU A 94 12.67 17.29 -12.34
N GLN A 95 11.59 17.21 -11.55
CA GLN A 95 10.48 16.31 -11.88
C GLN A 95 9.77 16.71 -13.18
N LYS A 96 9.51 18.00 -13.40
CA LYS A 96 8.89 18.47 -14.65
C LYS A 96 9.75 18.15 -15.85
N ASP A 97 11.06 18.37 -15.74
CA ASP A 97 12.02 18.07 -16.79
C ASP A 97 12.08 16.55 -17.05
N ALA A 98 12.08 15.74 -15.99
CA ALA A 98 12.04 14.29 -16.11
C ALA A 98 10.76 13.79 -16.80
N ILE A 99 9.59 14.32 -16.45
CA ILE A 99 8.32 14.01 -17.12
C ILE A 99 8.37 14.44 -18.60
N ALA A 100 8.83 15.66 -18.88
CA ALA A 100 8.88 16.19 -20.25
C ALA A 100 9.84 15.40 -21.16
N THR A 101 10.91 14.84 -20.59
CA THR A 101 11.92 14.05 -21.31
C THR A 101 11.70 12.54 -21.21
N ASN A 102 10.64 12.10 -20.54
CA ASN A 102 10.41 10.69 -20.16
C ASN A 102 11.64 10.04 -19.48
N LYS A 103 12.39 10.80 -18.67
CA LYS A 103 13.52 10.26 -17.92
C LYS A 103 13.00 9.22 -16.91
N GLU A 104 13.53 8.02 -17.01
CA GLU A 104 13.22 6.93 -16.09
C GLU A 104 14.13 6.97 -14.85
N LEU A 105 13.65 6.39 -13.76
CA LEU A 105 14.55 6.02 -12.67
C LEU A 105 15.52 4.94 -13.15
N THR A 106 16.64 4.87 -12.46
CA THR A 106 17.67 3.86 -12.58
C THR A 106 17.82 3.13 -11.26
N ILE A 107 18.44 1.95 -11.30
CA ILE A 107 18.75 1.17 -10.09
C ILE A 107 19.58 1.95 -9.04
N ASN A 108 20.34 2.96 -9.50
CA ASN A 108 21.22 3.77 -8.66
C ASN A 108 20.52 5.01 -8.07
N ASP A 109 19.27 5.30 -8.46
CA ASP A 109 18.54 6.41 -7.86
C ASP A 109 18.25 6.11 -6.39
N ALA A 110 18.46 7.12 -5.53
CA ALA A 110 18.38 6.96 -4.08
C ALA A 110 17.05 6.39 -3.58
N VAL A 111 15.96 6.65 -4.31
CA VAL A 111 14.64 6.09 -3.97
C VAL A 111 14.57 4.57 -4.17
N VAL A 112 15.32 4.02 -5.13
CA VAL A 112 15.32 2.59 -5.50
C VAL A 112 16.25 1.77 -4.59
N GLU A 113 17.28 2.40 -4.02
CA GLU A 113 18.22 1.77 -3.07
C GLU A 113 18.91 0.51 -3.61
N GLY A 114 19.10 0.40 -4.94
CA GLY A 114 19.75 -0.76 -5.55
C GLY A 114 18.92 -2.06 -5.52
N ASP A 115 17.63 -2.01 -5.19
CA ASP A 115 16.76 -3.20 -5.20
C ASP A 115 16.28 -3.52 -6.63
N GLU A 116 16.95 -4.48 -7.27
CA GLU A 116 16.70 -4.86 -8.68
C GLU A 116 15.28 -5.36 -8.92
N GLU A 117 14.74 -6.16 -7.99
CA GLU A 117 13.38 -6.69 -8.10
C GLU A 117 12.36 -5.55 -7.95
N ALA A 118 12.53 -4.68 -6.94
CA ALA A 118 11.66 -3.51 -6.80
C ALA A 118 11.75 -2.57 -8.00
N TYR A 119 12.95 -2.42 -8.59
CA TYR A 119 13.13 -1.65 -9.81
C TYR A 119 12.27 -2.19 -10.94
N GLU A 120 12.38 -3.48 -11.22
CA GLU A 120 11.65 -4.15 -12.30
C GLU A 120 10.13 -4.10 -12.08
N TYR A 121 9.66 -4.54 -10.92
CA TYR A 121 8.22 -4.79 -10.67
C TYR A 121 7.45 -3.59 -10.13
N HIS A 122 8.13 -2.55 -9.62
CA HIS A 122 7.50 -1.36 -9.06
C HIS A 122 7.95 -0.08 -9.74
N TYR A 123 9.24 0.28 -9.70
CA TYR A 123 9.69 1.60 -10.16
C TYR A 123 9.65 1.79 -11.68
N SER A 124 9.92 0.75 -12.47
CA SER A 124 9.95 0.81 -13.94
C SER A 124 8.58 1.10 -14.59
N TRP A 125 7.49 1.03 -13.80
CA TRP A 125 6.13 1.24 -14.27
C TRP A 125 5.74 2.72 -14.42
N ILE A 126 6.63 3.68 -14.14
CA ILE A 126 6.36 5.12 -14.26
C ILE A 126 5.75 5.56 -15.60
N ASN A 127 6.19 4.96 -16.71
CA ASN A 127 5.76 5.31 -18.06
C ASN A 127 4.75 4.30 -18.64
N ARG A 128 4.26 3.36 -17.84
CA ARG A 128 3.41 2.25 -18.29
C ARG A 128 2.00 2.36 -17.71
N GLY A 129 0.99 2.19 -18.57
CA GLY A 129 -0.41 2.07 -18.15
C GLY A 129 -1.00 3.31 -17.49
N GLU A 130 -1.85 3.11 -16.48
CA GLU A 130 -2.73 4.12 -15.85
C GLU A 130 -2.00 5.09 -14.91
N HIS A 131 -0.70 4.91 -14.68
CA HIS A 131 0.07 5.68 -13.69
C HIS A 131 1.08 6.65 -14.30
N LYS A 132 0.99 6.91 -15.61
CA LYS A 132 1.79 7.94 -16.27
C LYS A 132 1.45 9.31 -15.68
N TRP A 133 2.48 10.03 -15.23
CA TRP A 133 2.29 11.39 -14.73
C TRP A 133 2.44 12.39 -15.87
N GLU A 134 1.42 13.21 -16.03
CA GLU A 134 1.40 14.27 -17.04
C GLU A 134 2.10 15.54 -16.54
N PRO A 135 2.64 16.40 -17.43
CA PRO A 135 3.31 17.65 -17.05
C PRO A 135 2.46 18.61 -16.18
N THR A 136 1.14 18.43 -16.21
CA THR A 136 0.17 19.21 -15.42
C THR A 136 0.08 18.76 -13.96
N TYR A 137 0.75 17.67 -13.56
CA TYR A 137 0.80 17.22 -12.18
C TYR A 137 1.45 18.26 -11.27
N ARG A 138 0.74 18.68 -10.22
CA ARG A 138 1.18 19.72 -9.28
C ARG A 138 1.74 19.16 -7.96
N ARG A 139 1.89 17.84 -7.86
CA ARG A 139 2.44 17.16 -6.67
C ARG A 139 3.79 16.56 -6.99
N ARG A 140 4.65 16.38 -5.97
CA ARG A 140 5.90 15.66 -6.12
C ARG A 140 5.64 14.16 -6.08
N ARG A 141 6.34 13.42 -6.94
CA ARG A 141 6.33 11.97 -6.94
C ARG A 141 7.22 11.46 -5.83
N LEU A 142 6.72 10.48 -5.10
CA LEU A 142 7.38 9.92 -3.95
C LEU A 142 7.05 8.44 -3.82
N THR A 143 7.89 7.74 -3.07
CA THR A 143 7.62 6.39 -2.59
C THR A 143 7.55 6.42 -1.08
N LEU A 144 6.45 5.91 -0.52
CA LEU A 144 6.39 5.56 0.89
C LEU A 144 7.09 4.22 1.09
N LYS A 145 7.86 4.12 2.16
CA LYS A 145 8.53 2.89 2.58
C LYS A 145 8.07 2.53 3.97
N ALA A 146 7.58 1.31 4.10
CA ALA A 146 7.03 0.82 5.34
C ALA A 146 8.14 0.50 6.35
N ASP A 147 7.82 0.62 7.63
CA ASP A 147 8.64 0.08 8.71
C ASP A 147 8.70 -1.46 8.57
N PRO A 148 9.89 -2.05 8.44
CA PRO A 148 10.05 -3.48 8.14
C PRO A 148 9.67 -4.41 9.31
N VAL A 149 9.54 -3.87 10.53
CA VAL A 149 9.22 -4.63 11.74
C VAL A 149 7.75 -4.48 12.11
N LEU A 150 7.22 -3.27 11.98
CA LEU A 150 5.87 -2.89 12.43
C LEU A 150 4.81 -3.05 11.34
N SER A 151 5.20 -3.18 10.07
CA SER A 151 4.28 -3.40 8.96
C SER A 151 4.16 -4.88 8.64
N PHE A 152 2.94 -5.33 8.32
CA PHE A 152 2.67 -6.74 8.08
C PHE A 152 1.35 -6.95 7.33
N GLN A 153 1.24 -8.09 6.64
CA GLN A 153 -0.04 -8.62 6.17
C GLN A 153 -0.69 -9.43 7.29
N PRO A 154 -1.84 -8.98 7.83
CA PRO A 154 -2.52 -9.66 8.92
C PRO A 154 -3.36 -10.83 8.42
N GLN A 155 -3.19 -12.01 9.01
CA GLN A 155 -4.01 -13.18 8.68
C GLN A 155 -4.47 -13.94 9.94
N ASN A 156 -5.57 -14.67 9.79
CA ASN A 156 -6.06 -15.60 10.79
C ASN A 156 -5.25 -16.91 10.78
N ARG A 157 -5.63 -17.86 11.64
CA ARG A 157 -4.91 -19.14 11.78
C ARG A 157 -4.95 -20.00 10.52
N GLN A 158 -5.93 -19.80 9.65
CA GLN A 158 -6.09 -20.51 8.38
C GLN A 158 -5.36 -19.79 7.22
N GLY A 159 -4.59 -18.74 7.49
CA GLY A 159 -3.91 -17.97 6.46
C GLY A 159 -4.84 -17.10 5.62
N ASN A 160 -6.07 -16.84 6.07
CA ASN A 160 -6.99 -15.91 5.39
C ASN A 160 -6.83 -14.49 5.94
N LEU A 161 -7.05 -13.48 5.11
CA LEU A 161 -7.11 -12.08 5.55
C LEU A 161 -8.11 -11.88 6.69
N LEU A 162 -7.79 -10.95 7.60
CA LEU A 162 -8.69 -10.59 8.68
C LEU A 162 -9.88 -9.78 8.17
N ASP A 163 -11.09 -10.21 8.54
CA ASP A 163 -12.29 -9.38 8.42
C ASP A 163 -12.27 -8.31 9.52
N VAL A 164 -12.16 -7.06 9.10
CA VAL A 164 -12.09 -5.89 9.97
C VAL A 164 -13.38 -5.06 9.94
N THR A 165 -14.45 -5.59 9.35
CA THR A 165 -15.74 -4.87 9.19
C THR A 165 -16.24 -4.30 10.53
N GLU A 166 -16.28 -5.11 11.59
CA GLU A 166 -16.73 -4.64 12.91
C GLU A 166 -15.75 -3.65 13.56
N LEU A 167 -14.43 -3.78 13.31
CA LEU A 167 -13.45 -2.79 13.79
C LEU A 167 -13.64 -1.44 13.11
N LEU A 168 -13.89 -1.43 11.80
CA LEU A 168 -14.15 -0.18 11.06
C LEU A 168 -15.44 0.49 11.57
N LYS A 169 -16.46 -0.30 11.90
CA LYS A 169 -17.70 0.22 12.50
C LYS A 169 -17.48 0.80 13.90
N THR A 170 -16.75 0.09 14.77
CA THR A 170 -16.67 0.42 16.20
C THR A 170 -15.55 1.40 16.56
N ILE A 171 -14.40 1.31 15.88
CA ILE A 171 -13.21 2.15 16.15
C ILE A 171 -13.22 3.39 15.25
N VAL A 172 -13.51 3.19 13.96
CA VAL A 172 -13.42 4.26 12.95
C VAL A 172 -14.76 4.98 12.76
N ASN A 173 -15.86 4.40 13.22
CA ASN A 173 -17.22 4.87 12.94
C ASN A 173 -17.49 4.97 11.42
N PHE A 174 -16.92 4.05 10.66
CA PHE A 174 -17.10 3.97 9.21
C PHE A 174 -18.42 3.26 8.87
N ASN A 175 -19.18 3.78 7.91
CA ASN A 175 -20.41 3.14 7.44
C ASN A 175 -20.10 1.95 6.52
N VAL A 176 -19.99 0.77 7.11
CA VAL A 176 -19.65 -0.47 6.40
C VAL A 176 -20.75 -0.98 5.46
N GLU A 177 -22.01 -0.57 5.65
CA GLU A 177 -23.12 -0.99 4.79
C GLU A 177 -23.07 -0.35 3.40
N LYS A 178 -22.30 0.73 3.25
CA LYS A 178 -22.13 1.45 1.98
C LYS A 178 -20.71 1.29 1.49
N SER A 179 -20.55 1.04 0.20
CA SER A 179 -19.22 1.09 -0.42
C SER A 179 -18.62 2.49 -0.25
N PRO A 180 -17.29 2.60 -0.08
CA PRO A 180 -16.62 3.89 -0.04
C PRO A 180 -16.91 4.70 -1.31
N ALA A 181 -16.89 6.01 -1.17
CA ALA A 181 -17.05 6.91 -2.30
C ALA A 181 -15.99 6.63 -3.37
N LYS A 182 -16.39 6.70 -4.65
CA LYS A 182 -15.47 6.57 -5.78
C LYS A 182 -15.09 7.95 -6.35
N SER A 183 -13.92 8.01 -6.95
CA SER A 183 -13.46 9.13 -7.78
C SER A 183 -12.92 8.55 -9.09
N GLY A 184 -13.73 8.55 -10.14
CA GLY A 184 -13.43 7.75 -11.33
C GLY A 184 -13.48 6.25 -11.03
N THR A 185 -12.40 5.53 -11.36
CA THR A 185 -12.30 4.06 -11.15
C THR A 185 -11.83 3.67 -9.74
N SER A 186 -11.24 4.60 -8.98
CA SER A 186 -10.67 4.35 -7.66
C SER A 186 -11.61 4.72 -6.50
N TYR A 187 -11.46 4.02 -5.37
CA TYR A 187 -12.10 4.43 -4.11
C TYR A 187 -11.29 5.56 -3.46
N LYS A 188 -11.99 6.55 -2.92
CA LYS A 188 -11.36 7.63 -2.13
C LYS A 188 -10.80 7.06 -0.84
N ALA A 189 -9.59 7.50 -0.46
CA ALA A 189 -9.07 7.24 0.87
C ALA A 189 -9.97 7.84 1.95
N PHE A 190 -10.03 7.18 3.10
CA PHE A 190 -10.70 7.70 4.30
C PHE A 190 -9.64 8.05 5.34
N GLU A 191 -9.57 9.31 5.73
CA GLU A 191 -8.62 9.78 6.73
C GLU A 191 -9.01 9.36 8.15
N LEU A 192 -8.01 9.00 8.95
CA LEU A 192 -8.17 8.56 10.32
C LEU A 192 -7.57 9.58 11.30
N GLU A 193 -8.26 9.77 12.41
CA GLU A 193 -7.70 10.44 13.58
C GLU A 193 -6.60 9.59 14.24
N GLU A 194 -5.68 10.23 14.98
CA GLU A 194 -4.54 9.53 15.62
C GLU A 194 -4.96 8.41 16.56
N GLU A 195 -6.01 8.65 17.34
CA GLU A 195 -6.56 7.65 18.25
C GLU A 195 -7.18 6.47 17.49
N GLN A 196 -7.90 6.74 16.39
CA GLN A 196 -8.51 5.70 15.56
C GLN A 196 -7.45 4.82 14.91
N ALA A 197 -6.44 5.44 14.29
CA ALA A 197 -5.34 4.72 13.65
C ALA A 197 -4.57 3.86 14.64
N SER A 198 -4.27 4.40 15.82
CA SER A 198 -3.52 3.67 16.87
C SER A 198 -4.33 2.50 17.43
N LYS A 199 -5.62 2.69 17.75
CA LYS A 199 -6.48 1.62 18.24
C LYS A 199 -6.71 0.54 17.19
N LEU A 200 -6.95 0.92 15.94
CA LEU A 200 -7.16 -0.03 14.85
C LEU A 200 -5.90 -0.88 14.60
N TYR A 201 -4.72 -0.26 14.64
CA TYR A 201 -3.44 -0.96 14.53
C TYR A 201 -3.28 -2.02 15.63
N GLU A 202 -3.48 -1.65 16.89
CA GLU A 202 -3.32 -2.58 18.01
C GLU A 202 -4.35 -3.73 17.96
N GLU A 203 -5.60 -3.47 17.60
CA GLU A 203 -6.62 -4.52 17.47
C GLU A 203 -6.35 -5.48 16.31
N ILE A 204 -5.99 -4.96 15.12
CA ILE A 204 -5.60 -5.80 13.98
C ILE A 204 -4.39 -6.65 14.37
N LYS A 205 -3.37 -6.03 14.97
CA LYS A 205 -2.19 -6.75 15.45
C LYS A 205 -2.58 -7.84 16.44
N ARG A 206 -3.41 -7.55 17.44
CA ARG A 206 -3.87 -8.51 18.46
C ARG A 206 -4.63 -9.70 17.86
N LEU A 207 -5.50 -9.45 16.87
CA LEU A 207 -6.32 -10.47 16.21
C LEU A 207 -5.53 -11.29 15.17
N SER A 208 -4.43 -10.74 14.65
CA SER A 208 -3.59 -11.43 13.68
C SER A 208 -2.85 -12.61 14.33
N PHE A 209 -3.14 -13.81 13.84
CA PHE A 209 -2.41 -15.02 14.22
C PHE A 209 -1.10 -15.12 13.45
N ILE A 210 -1.15 -14.82 12.15
CA ILE A 210 0.00 -14.74 11.25
C ILE A 210 0.20 -13.27 10.86
N ARG A 211 1.46 -12.84 10.84
CA ARG A 211 1.85 -11.47 10.46
C ARG A 211 3.04 -11.57 9.50
N LEU A 212 2.76 -11.62 8.21
CA LEU A 212 3.81 -11.74 7.19
C LEU A 212 4.47 -10.37 6.97
N LYS A 213 5.79 -10.31 7.14
CA LYS A 213 6.57 -9.08 6.93
C LYS A 213 7.20 -9.08 5.55
N GLY A 214 7.58 -7.89 5.06
CA GLY A 214 8.20 -7.75 3.73
C GLY A 214 9.47 -8.60 3.57
N ARG A 215 10.29 -8.69 4.62
CA ARG A 215 11.46 -9.59 4.65
C ARG A 215 11.08 -11.06 4.45
N ASP A 216 10.01 -11.52 5.10
CA ASP A 216 9.57 -12.92 5.00
C ASP A 216 9.12 -13.21 3.57
N LEU A 217 8.34 -12.30 2.98
CA LEU A 217 7.84 -12.40 1.61
C LEU A 217 8.96 -12.33 0.56
N LYS A 218 9.93 -11.41 0.72
CA LYS A 218 11.11 -11.30 -0.15
C LYS A 218 11.92 -12.59 -0.16
N ASN A 219 12.15 -13.18 1.01
CA ASN A 219 12.88 -14.45 1.13
C ASN A 219 12.08 -15.60 0.51
N LEU A 220 10.76 -15.61 0.67
CA LEU A 220 9.92 -16.64 0.10
C LEU A 220 9.96 -16.60 -1.43
N ARG A 221 9.81 -15.41 -2.04
CA ARG A 221 9.87 -15.24 -3.49
C ARG A 221 11.14 -15.86 -4.07
N ARG A 222 12.31 -15.55 -3.49
CA ARG A 222 13.63 -16.07 -3.92
C ARG A 222 13.79 -17.59 -3.81
N ASN A 223 13.05 -18.23 -2.92
CA ASN A 223 13.13 -19.68 -2.71
C ASN A 223 12.20 -20.46 -3.66
N PHE A 224 11.22 -19.79 -4.25
CA PHE A 224 10.20 -20.38 -5.11
C PHE A 224 10.17 -19.81 -6.55
N SER A 225 11.06 -18.86 -6.86
CA SER A 225 11.37 -18.33 -8.20
C SER A 225 12.52 -19.08 -8.85
#